data_AF-A0A1F9BLC1-F1
#
_entry.id   AF-A0A1F9BLC1-F1
#
_cell.length_a   1.000
_cell.length_b   1.000
_cell.length_c   1.000
_cell.angle_alpha   90.00
_cell.angle_beta   90.00
_cell.angle_gamma   90.00
#
_symmetry.space_group_name_H-M   'P 1'
#
loop_
_entity.id
_entity.type
_entity.pdbx_description
1 polymer ?
#
loop_
_entity_poly.entity_id
_entity_poly.type
_entity_poly.pdbx_seq_one_letter_code
_entity_poly.pdbx_strand_id
1 'polypeptide(L)'
;MATAVRLSKMVWFTLGGMLVGYLLVHPFAMLAYILGPQHPHTPWDFSLWGYQLRFSFSTDMLAMGAAFALMGGMAGSFLGAWHLQKERLTAERLESQRRLTALETLRDLMVTLAHYIRNANMVIGGFSARLRKQIPDPVLQDQLSRIQQAAQEIEAVIASLESLDKIDRSSYISSWETRMIDLKQELETRLKATDVNKENRAS
;
A
#
# COMPACT_ATOMS: atom_id res chain seq x y z
N MET A 1 -20.21 9.65 -3.79
CA MET A 1 -19.42 10.67 -4.51
C MET A 1 -18.32 10.05 -5.40
N ALA A 2 -17.50 9.12 -4.89
CA ALA A 2 -16.42 8.50 -5.69
C ALA A 2 -16.90 7.73 -6.94
N THR A 3 -18.06 7.09 -6.89
CA THR A 3 -18.66 6.38 -8.03
C THR A 3 -19.06 7.33 -9.17
N ALA A 4 -19.59 8.50 -8.85
CA ALA A 4 -19.98 9.51 -9.84
C ALA A 4 -18.77 10.06 -10.61
N VAL A 5 -17.65 10.31 -9.91
CA VAL A 5 -16.40 10.77 -10.55
C VAL A 5 -15.82 9.71 -11.47
N ARG A 6 -15.89 8.42 -11.09
CA ARG A 6 -15.41 7.31 -11.92
C ARG A 6 -16.21 7.17 -13.21
N LEU A 7 -17.54 7.24 -13.11
CA LEU A 7 -18.43 7.21 -14.27
C LEU A 7 -18.15 8.38 -15.21
N SER A 8 -17.99 9.60 -14.66
CA SER A 8 -17.65 10.77 -15.47
C SER A 8 -16.34 10.58 -16.23
N LYS A 9 -15.27 10.13 -15.58
CA LYS A 9 -13.98 9.84 -16.25
C LYS A 9 -14.14 8.81 -17.38
N MET A 10 -14.86 7.70 -17.12
CA MET A 10 -15.09 6.68 -18.15
C MET A 10 -15.83 7.24 -19.37
N VAL A 11 -16.88 8.02 -19.15
CA VAL A 11 -17.65 8.65 -20.23
C VAL A 11 -16.74 9.56 -21.08
N TRP A 12 -15.86 10.35 -20.45
CA TRP A 12 -14.91 11.19 -21.16
C TRP A 12 -13.91 10.37 -22.01
N PHE A 13 -13.39 9.25 -21.51
CA PHE A 13 -12.51 8.38 -22.28
C PHE A 13 -13.21 7.72 -23.46
N THR A 14 -14.45 7.25 -23.28
CA THR A 14 -15.25 6.68 -24.37
C THR A 14 -15.55 7.73 -25.44
N LEU A 15 -16.03 8.92 -25.05
CA LEU A 15 -16.30 10.01 -26.00
C LEU A 15 -15.03 10.46 -26.73
N GLY A 16 -13.92 10.60 -26.02
CA GLY A 16 -12.62 10.91 -26.62
C GLY A 16 -12.18 9.83 -27.61
N GLY A 17 -12.34 8.55 -27.25
CA GLY A 17 -12.06 7.43 -28.14
C GLY A 17 -12.93 7.42 -29.39
N MET A 18 -14.24 7.69 -29.26
CA MET A 18 -15.16 7.82 -30.41
C MET A 18 -14.72 8.95 -31.34
N LEU A 19 -14.38 10.11 -30.78
CA LEU A 19 -13.95 11.28 -31.54
C LEU A 19 -12.63 11.02 -32.26
N VAL A 20 -11.65 10.40 -31.60
CA VAL A 20 -10.37 10.00 -32.21
C VAL A 20 -10.59 8.95 -33.30
N GLY A 21 -11.42 7.94 -33.04
CA GLY A 21 -11.77 6.91 -34.03
C GLY A 21 -12.40 7.51 -35.28
N TYR A 22 -13.36 8.42 -35.11
CA TYR A 22 -14.09 9.06 -36.21
C TYR A 22 -13.27 10.11 -36.97
N LEU A 23 -12.54 10.98 -36.27
CA LEU A 23 -11.86 12.11 -36.91
C LEU A 23 -10.45 11.78 -37.38
N LEU A 24 -9.76 10.83 -36.73
CA LEU A 24 -8.36 10.51 -37.05
C LEU A 24 -8.23 9.15 -37.72
N VAL A 25 -8.74 8.09 -37.08
CA VAL A 25 -8.53 6.72 -37.56
C VAL A 25 -9.28 6.47 -38.87
N HIS A 26 -10.51 6.97 -39.00
CA HIS A 26 -11.33 6.76 -40.19
C HIS A 26 -10.74 7.39 -41.48
N PRO A 27 -10.38 8.69 -41.53
CA PRO A 27 -9.74 9.26 -42.72
C PRO A 27 -8.38 8.61 -43.03
N PHE A 28 -7.65 8.20 -42.00
CA PHE A 28 -6.39 7.49 -42.19
C PHE A 28 -6.60 6.09 -42.82
N ALA A 29 -7.61 5.35 -42.39
CA ALA A 29 -7.96 4.06 -42.97
C ALA A 29 -8.38 4.20 -44.45
N MET A 30 -9.14 5.24 -44.78
CA MET A 30 -9.50 5.55 -46.18
C MET A 30 -8.28 5.87 -47.03
N LEU A 31 -7.36 6.69 -46.51
CA LEU A 31 -6.10 6.99 -47.17
C LEU A 31 -5.30 5.70 -47.43
N ALA A 32 -5.17 4.84 -46.42
CA ALA A 32 -4.45 3.57 -46.53
C ALA A 32 -5.11 2.63 -47.55
N TYR A 33 -6.45 2.59 -47.60
CA TYR A 33 -7.19 1.81 -48.59
C TYR A 33 -6.87 2.24 -50.02
N ILE A 34 -6.83 3.55 -50.29
CA ILE A 34 -6.53 4.11 -51.62
C ILE A 34 -5.08 3.89 -52.01
N LEU A 35 -4.17 3.99 -51.05
CA LEU A 35 -2.75 3.68 -51.24
C LEU A 35 -2.47 2.17 -51.41
N GLY A 36 -3.50 1.34 -51.24
CA GLY A 36 -3.41 -0.08 -51.48
C GLY A 36 -3.04 -0.41 -52.94
N PRO A 37 -2.58 -1.64 -53.20
CA PRO A 37 -2.07 -2.08 -54.51
C PRO A 37 -3.08 -2.00 -55.66
N GLN A 38 -4.34 -1.65 -55.38
CA GLN A 38 -5.41 -1.50 -56.36
C GLN A 38 -5.26 -0.21 -57.20
N HIS A 39 -4.47 0.77 -56.75
CA HIS A 39 -4.26 2.04 -57.47
C HIS A 39 -2.76 2.41 -57.60
N PRO A 40 -1.98 1.64 -58.37
CA PRO A 40 -0.52 1.80 -58.46
C PRO A 40 -0.03 3.09 -59.14
N HIS A 41 -0.91 3.84 -59.82
CA HIS A 41 -0.55 5.03 -60.59
C HIS A 41 -1.04 6.35 -59.96
N THR A 42 -1.46 6.33 -58.69
CA THR A 42 -1.96 7.53 -58.02
C THR A 42 -0.79 8.45 -57.62
N PRO A 43 -0.70 9.69 -58.15
CA PRO A 43 0.39 10.60 -57.81
C PRO A 43 0.26 11.05 -56.34
N TRP A 44 1.38 11.05 -55.61
CA TRP A 44 1.43 11.52 -54.22
C TRP A 44 1.47 13.04 -54.16
N ASP A 45 0.31 13.69 -54.23
CA ASP A 45 0.19 15.14 -54.03
C ASP A 45 -0.54 15.45 -52.70
N PHE A 46 -0.16 16.53 -52.03
CA PHE A 46 -0.85 17.01 -50.82
C PHE A 46 -2.29 17.44 -51.10
N SER A 47 -2.60 17.80 -52.35
CA SER A 47 -3.98 18.09 -52.80
C SER A 47 -4.92 16.89 -52.62
N LEU A 48 -4.41 15.66 -52.76
CA LEU A 48 -5.16 14.42 -52.52
C LEU A 48 -5.61 14.30 -51.07
N TRP A 49 -4.80 14.75 -50.11
CA TRP A 49 -5.13 14.66 -48.69
C TRP A 49 -6.37 15.50 -48.34
N GLY A 50 -6.44 16.73 -48.82
CA GLY A 50 -7.59 17.61 -48.59
C GLY A 50 -8.87 17.11 -49.25
N TYR A 51 -8.76 16.55 -50.46
CA TYR A 51 -9.90 15.94 -51.15
C TYR A 51 -10.40 14.68 -50.41
N GLN A 52 -9.48 13.82 -49.97
CA GLN A 52 -9.82 12.58 -49.25
C GLN A 52 -10.44 12.86 -47.89
N LEU A 53 -9.95 13.86 -47.18
CA LEU A 53 -10.53 14.24 -45.89
C LEU A 53 -11.99 14.68 -46.06
N ARG A 54 -12.31 15.46 -47.09
CA ARG A 54 -13.70 15.83 -47.41
C ARG A 54 -14.55 14.62 -47.80
N PHE A 55 -14.01 13.72 -48.63
CA PHE A 55 -14.75 12.54 -49.09
C PHE A 55 -15.03 11.55 -47.95
N SER A 56 -14.13 11.45 -46.98
CA SER A 56 -14.26 10.62 -45.78
C SER A 56 -15.45 11.04 -44.90
N PHE A 57 -16.00 12.25 -45.05
CA PHE A 57 -17.18 12.70 -44.30
C PHE A 57 -18.44 12.83 -45.17
N SER A 58 -18.43 12.23 -46.37
CA SER A 58 -19.63 12.14 -47.20
C SER A 58 -20.73 11.31 -46.51
N THR A 59 -21.99 11.58 -46.87
CA THR A 59 -23.16 10.88 -46.32
C THR A 59 -23.08 9.37 -46.52
N ASP A 60 -22.50 8.93 -47.64
CA ASP A 60 -22.36 7.51 -48.00
C ASP A 60 -21.34 6.79 -47.11
N MET A 61 -20.40 7.53 -46.53
CA MET A 61 -19.35 6.99 -45.64
C MET A 61 -19.72 7.09 -44.15
N LEU A 62 -20.90 7.65 -43.81
CA LEU A 62 -21.33 7.80 -42.41
C LEU A 62 -21.46 6.46 -41.68
N ALA A 63 -21.96 5.42 -42.35
CA ALA A 63 -22.09 4.09 -41.75
C ALA A 63 -20.71 3.52 -41.36
N MET A 64 -19.70 3.71 -42.22
CA MET A 64 -18.34 3.26 -41.93
C MET A 64 -17.70 4.11 -40.85
N GLY A 65 -17.82 5.43 -40.92
CA GLY A 65 -17.37 6.33 -39.87
C GLY A 65 -17.98 6.00 -38.51
N ALA A 66 -19.28 5.67 -38.45
CA ALA A 66 -19.95 5.23 -37.23
C ALA A 66 -19.33 3.94 -36.66
N ALA A 67 -18.94 2.98 -37.51
CA ALA A 67 -18.23 1.78 -37.08
C ALA A 67 -16.86 2.12 -36.45
N PHE A 68 -16.09 3.03 -37.06
CA PHE A 68 -14.83 3.51 -36.50
C PHE A 68 -15.01 4.29 -35.20
N ALA A 69 -16.08 5.08 -35.09
CA ALA A 69 -16.44 5.76 -33.85
C ALA A 69 -16.76 4.76 -32.74
N LEU A 70 -17.57 3.73 -33.01
CA LEU A 70 -17.89 2.67 -32.04
C LEU A 70 -16.63 1.91 -31.60
N MET A 71 -15.78 1.52 -32.56
CA MET A 71 -14.51 0.84 -32.26
C MET A 71 -13.59 1.73 -31.41
N GLY A 72 -13.47 3.01 -31.77
CA GLY A 72 -12.72 4.00 -30.99
C GLY A 72 -13.29 4.19 -29.59
N GLY A 73 -14.61 4.20 -29.44
CA GLY A 73 -15.29 4.27 -28.15
C GLY A 73 -15.02 3.05 -27.26
N MET A 74 -15.03 1.85 -27.84
CA MET A 74 -14.64 0.62 -27.13
C MET A 74 -13.18 0.68 -26.68
N ALA A 75 -12.26 1.06 -27.56
CA ALA A 75 -10.84 1.21 -27.23
C ALA A 75 -10.63 2.26 -26.13
N GLY A 76 -11.33 3.40 -26.22
CA GLY A 76 -11.34 4.44 -25.19
C GLY A 76 -11.87 3.94 -23.85
N SER A 77 -12.94 3.14 -23.85
CA SER A 77 -13.48 2.52 -22.63
C SER A 77 -12.45 1.59 -21.95
N PHE A 78 -11.78 0.73 -22.72
CA PHE A 78 -10.71 -0.14 -22.19
C PHE A 78 -9.53 0.67 -21.63
N LEU A 79 -9.08 1.71 -22.33
CA LEU A 79 -8.02 2.60 -21.84
C LEU A 79 -8.43 3.33 -20.57
N GLY A 80 -9.67 3.80 -20.50
CA GLY A 80 -10.23 4.44 -19.31
C GLY A 80 -10.28 3.49 -18.12
N ALA A 81 -10.74 2.24 -18.33
CA ALA A 81 -10.75 1.20 -17.30
C ALA A 81 -9.33 0.88 -16.81
N TRP A 82 -8.38 0.71 -17.74
CA TRP A 82 -6.98 0.48 -17.43
C TRP A 82 -6.37 1.62 -16.61
N HIS A 83 -6.60 2.87 -17.03
CA HIS A 83 -6.12 4.05 -16.31
C HIS A 83 -6.67 4.12 -14.88
N LEU A 84 -7.96 3.82 -14.71
CA LEU A 84 -8.62 3.83 -13.41
C LEU A 84 -8.06 2.72 -12.49
N GLN A 85 -7.78 1.55 -13.05
CA GLN A 85 -7.15 0.45 -12.31
C GLN A 85 -5.72 0.81 -11.89
N LYS A 86 -4.96 1.48 -12.78
CA LYS A 86 -3.61 1.96 -12.47
C LYS A 86 -3.64 2.99 -11.33
N GLU A 87 -4.55 3.97 -11.38
CA GLU A 87 -4.74 4.95 -10.28
C GLU A 87 -5.01 4.24 -8.94
N ARG A 88 -5.88 3.22 -8.95
CA ARG A 88 -6.20 2.45 -7.75
C ARG A 88 -4.97 1.73 -7.18
N LEU A 89 -4.23 1.02 -8.03
CA LEU A 89 -3.02 0.30 -7.60
C LEU A 89 -1.96 1.26 -7.07
N THR A 90 -1.82 2.45 -7.67
CA THR A 90 -0.89 3.47 -7.16
C THR A 90 -1.31 4.01 -5.80
N ALA A 91 -2.61 4.23 -5.58
CA ALA A 91 -3.13 4.68 -4.29
C ALA A 91 -2.93 3.62 -3.20
N GLU A 92 -3.23 2.36 -3.51
CA GLU A 92 -3.02 1.22 -2.60
C GLU A 92 -1.52 1.05 -2.25
N ARG A 93 -0.62 1.20 -3.24
CA ARG A 93 0.83 1.17 -3.00
C ARG A 93 1.29 2.32 -2.11
N LEU A 94 0.77 3.53 -2.32
CA LEU A 94 1.14 4.69 -1.51
C LEU A 94 0.66 4.50 -0.06
N GLU A 95 -0.55 3.97 0.14
CA GLU A 95 -1.06 3.67 1.47
C GLU A 95 -0.23 2.59 2.16
N SER A 96 0.14 1.52 1.45
CA SER A 96 1.04 0.48 1.96
C SER A 96 2.40 1.05 2.36
N GLN A 97 3.00 1.89 1.52
CA GLN A 97 4.27 2.57 1.86
C GLN A 97 4.15 3.43 3.11
N ARG A 98 3.06 4.20 3.26
CA ARG A 98 2.84 5.01 4.48
C ARG A 98 2.72 4.14 5.73
N ARG A 99 2.04 2.99 5.64
CA ARG A 99 1.93 2.05 6.75
C ARG A 99 3.29 1.44 7.10
N LEU A 100 4.08 1.05 6.10
CA LEU A 100 5.44 0.54 6.31
C LEU A 100 6.33 1.58 6.99
N THR A 101 6.35 2.81 6.48
CA THR A 101 7.12 3.90 7.10
C THR A 101 6.65 4.18 8.52
N ALA A 102 5.34 4.18 8.79
CA ALA A 102 4.83 4.35 10.15
C ALA A 102 5.30 3.22 11.08
N LEU A 103 5.29 1.97 10.63
CA LEU A 103 5.80 0.83 11.40
C LEU A 103 7.30 0.93 11.66
N GLU A 104 8.09 1.32 10.66
CA GLU A 104 9.53 1.58 10.83
C GLU A 104 9.79 2.68 11.87
N THR A 105 9.04 3.78 11.83
CA THR A 105 9.19 4.83 12.84
C THR A 105 8.78 4.38 14.24
N LEU A 106 7.71 3.58 14.36
CA LEU A 106 7.29 3.00 15.64
C LEU A 106 8.37 2.05 16.20
N ARG A 107 9.00 1.26 15.33
CA ARG A 107 10.11 0.39 15.69
C ARG A 107 11.30 1.19 16.23
N ASP A 108 11.72 2.24 15.53
CA ASP A 108 12.85 3.06 15.97
C ASP A 108 12.56 3.75 17.31
N LEU A 109 11.31 4.20 17.50
CA LEU A 109 10.84 4.74 18.78
C LEU A 109 10.84 3.68 19.88
N MET A 110 10.41 2.44 19.60
CA MET A 110 10.44 1.35 20.57
C MET A 110 11.86 1.02 21.02
N VAL A 111 12.83 0.95 20.10
CA VAL A 111 14.24 0.71 20.45
C VAL A 111 14.79 1.84 21.32
N THR A 112 14.50 3.09 20.95
CA THR A 112 14.91 4.26 21.71
C THR A 112 14.29 4.27 23.11
N LEU A 113 12.99 3.98 23.20
CA LEU A 113 12.26 3.90 24.46
C LEU A 113 12.79 2.76 25.35
N ALA A 114 13.02 1.57 24.78
CA ALA A 114 13.63 0.44 25.47
C ALA A 114 14.98 0.83 26.09
N HIS A 115 15.81 1.57 25.36
CA HIS A 115 17.08 2.07 25.88
C HIS A 115 16.88 3.03 27.07
N TYR A 116 15.97 4.00 26.97
CA TYR A 116 15.69 4.92 28.08
C TYR A 116 15.14 4.22 29.31
N ILE A 117 14.19 3.28 29.14
CA ILE A 117 13.61 2.53 30.26
C ILE A 117 14.69 1.66 30.90
N ARG A 118 15.49 0.92 30.12
CA ARG A 118 16.60 0.11 30.63
C ARG A 118 17.59 0.97 31.44
N ASN A 119 17.94 2.16 30.96
CA ASN A 119 18.82 3.07 31.68
C ASN A 119 18.22 3.53 33.02
N ALA A 120 16.97 3.97 33.03
CA ALA A 120 16.28 4.35 34.27
C ALA A 120 16.20 3.17 35.25
N ASN A 121 15.92 1.98 34.74
CA ASN A 121 15.78 0.76 35.51
C ASN A 121 17.10 0.31 36.15
N MET A 122 18.22 0.40 35.42
CA MET A 122 19.57 0.16 35.96
C MET A 122 19.91 1.12 37.11
N VAL A 123 19.55 2.40 36.98
CA VAL A 123 19.76 3.40 38.04
C VAL A 123 18.93 3.06 39.28
N ILE A 124 17.63 2.81 39.14
CA ILE A 124 16.72 2.47 40.26
C ILE A 124 17.15 1.15 40.94
N GLY A 125 17.45 0.12 40.14
CA GLY A 125 17.92 -1.17 40.64
C GLY A 125 19.27 -1.08 41.36
N GLY A 126 20.20 -0.29 40.81
CA GLY A 126 21.52 -0.04 41.41
C GLY A 126 21.44 0.71 42.74
N PHE A 127 20.64 1.79 42.81
CA PHE A 127 20.43 2.54 44.05
C PHE A 127 19.71 1.72 45.11
N SER A 128 18.65 0.98 44.75
CA SER A 128 17.94 0.11 45.70
C SER A 128 18.84 -0.99 46.25
N ALA A 129 19.69 -1.60 45.42
CA ALA A 129 20.68 -2.58 45.85
C ALA A 129 21.70 -2.02 46.84
N ARG A 130 22.16 -0.78 46.63
CA ARG A 130 23.09 -0.09 47.53
C ARG A 130 22.42 0.25 48.86
N LEU A 131 21.23 0.83 48.84
CA LEU A 131 20.47 1.20 50.04
C LEU A 131 20.14 -0.03 50.91
N ARG A 132 19.78 -1.16 50.29
CA ARG A 132 19.49 -2.40 51.03
C ARG A 132 20.68 -2.90 51.84
N LYS A 133 21.91 -2.66 51.38
CA LYS A 133 23.14 -3.04 52.10
C LYS A 133 23.46 -2.09 53.25
N GLN A 134 22.91 -0.87 53.26
CA GLN A 134 23.23 0.18 54.22
C GLN A 134 22.16 0.34 55.31
N ILE A 135 20.91 -0.01 55.02
CA ILE A 135 19.77 0.20 55.93
C ILE A 135 19.41 -1.13 56.64
N PRO A 136 19.48 -1.20 57.98
CA PRO A 136 19.14 -2.40 58.75
C PRO A 136 17.65 -2.58 59.02
N ASP A 137 16.80 -1.60 58.67
CA ASP A 137 15.35 -1.67 58.88
C ASP A 137 14.70 -2.75 57.98
N PRO A 138 14.10 -3.81 58.55
CA PRO A 138 13.50 -4.90 57.79
C PRO A 138 12.32 -4.45 56.92
N VAL A 139 11.56 -3.43 57.31
CA VAL A 139 10.42 -2.93 56.53
C VAL A 139 10.91 -2.24 55.25
N LEU A 140 11.93 -1.39 55.38
CA LEU A 140 12.56 -0.73 54.23
C LEU A 140 13.26 -1.75 53.32
N GLN A 141 13.87 -2.80 53.86
CA GLN A 141 14.44 -3.88 53.05
C GLN A 141 13.40 -4.62 52.21
N ASP A 142 12.22 -4.91 52.76
CA ASP A 142 11.11 -5.53 52.00
C ASP A 142 10.67 -4.61 50.85
N GLN A 143 10.47 -3.32 51.12
CA GLN A 143 10.09 -2.33 50.10
C GLN A 143 11.14 -2.23 48.98
N LEU A 144 12.43 -2.20 49.32
CA LEU A 144 13.53 -2.19 48.34
C LEU A 144 13.58 -3.48 47.52
N SER A 145 13.20 -4.63 48.11
CA SER A 145 13.12 -5.90 47.39
C SER A 145 12.02 -5.90 46.32
N ARG A 146 10.86 -5.32 46.63
CA ARG A 146 9.75 -5.14 45.68
C ARG A 146 10.13 -4.22 44.53
N ILE A 147 10.88 -3.14 44.78
CA ILE A 147 11.39 -2.25 43.74
C ILE A 147 12.34 -3.01 42.79
N GLN A 148 13.22 -3.87 43.32
CA GLN A 148 14.09 -4.69 42.48
C GLN A 148 13.33 -5.72 41.66
N GLN A 149 12.30 -6.33 42.23
CA GLN A 149 11.46 -7.28 41.51
C GLN A 149 10.69 -6.59 40.36
N ALA A 150 10.09 -5.43 40.62
CA ALA A 150 9.43 -4.63 39.58
C ALA A 150 10.42 -4.21 38.48
N ALA A 151 11.65 -3.86 38.84
CA ALA A 151 12.71 -3.57 37.88
C ALA A 151 13.01 -4.78 36.97
N GLN A 152 13.13 -5.98 37.54
CA GLN A 152 13.37 -7.19 36.75
C GLN A 152 12.18 -7.53 35.82
N GLU A 153 10.95 -7.31 36.28
CA GLU A 153 9.75 -7.49 35.45
C GLU A 153 9.74 -6.53 34.24
N ILE A 154 10.08 -5.26 34.45
CA ILE A 154 10.20 -4.26 33.38
C ILE A 154 11.25 -4.69 32.34
N GLU A 155 12.40 -5.20 32.79
CA GLU A 155 13.48 -5.67 31.92
C GLU A 155 13.04 -6.86 31.05
N ALA A 156 12.27 -7.80 31.63
CA ALA A 156 11.71 -8.94 30.90
C ALA A 156 10.68 -8.50 29.83
N VAL A 157 9.89 -7.47 30.12
CA VAL A 157 8.95 -6.88 29.15
C VAL A 157 9.72 -6.21 28.00
N ILE A 158 10.76 -5.43 28.29
CA ILE A 158 11.60 -4.81 27.26
C ILE A 158 12.24 -5.88 26.36
N ALA A 159 12.84 -6.90 26.95
CA ALA A 159 13.46 -8.00 26.19
C ALA A 159 12.44 -8.72 25.29
N SER A 160 11.19 -8.87 25.77
CA SER A 160 10.11 -9.45 24.98
C SER A 160 9.73 -8.55 23.80
N LEU A 161 9.62 -7.23 24.00
CA LEU A 161 9.36 -6.25 22.94
C LEU A 161 10.49 -6.22 21.89
N GLU A 162 11.75 -6.26 22.32
CA GLU A 162 12.92 -6.34 21.43
C GLU A 162 12.97 -7.67 20.64
N SER A 163 12.44 -8.77 21.21
CA SER A 163 12.41 -10.07 20.53
C SER A 163 11.36 -10.13 19.41
N LEU A 164 10.22 -9.47 19.60
CA LEU A 164 9.17 -9.35 18.57
C LEU A 164 9.68 -8.59 17.34
N ASP A 165 10.57 -7.61 17.56
CA ASP A 165 11.19 -6.82 16.49
C ASP A 165 12.12 -7.64 15.55
N LYS A 166 12.63 -8.79 16.03
CA LYS A 166 13.55 -9.66 15.28
C LYS A 166 12.84 -10.71 14.42
N ILE A 167 11.62 -11.09 14.76
CA ILE A 167 10.87 -12.16 14.06
C ILE A 167 10.34 -11.67 12.70
N ASP A 168 10.21 -10.36 12.50
CA ASP A 168 9.51 -9.81 11.33
C ASP A 168 10.37 -9.65 10.06
N ARG A 169 11.67 -9.93 10.10
CA ARG A 169 12.58 -9.71 8.94
C ARG A 169 12.45 -10.72 7.79
N SER A 170 11.76 -11.85 7.95
CA SER A 170 11.84 -12.96 6.96
C SER A 170 10.57 -13.24 6.14
N SER A 171 9.44 -12.57 6.35
CA SER A 171 8.18 -12.98 5.67
C SER A 171 7.19 -11.83 5.43
N TYR A 172 7.67 -10.72 4.86
CA TYR A 172 6.87 -9.51 4.71
C TYR A 172 6.03 -9.38 3.41
N ILE A 173 6.06 -10.36 2.50
CA ILE A 173 5.54 -10.12 1.13
C ILE A 173 4.13 -10.69 0.84
N SER A 174 3.57 -11.64 1.60
CA SER A 174 2.34 -12.31 1.12
C SER A 174 1.15 -12.46 2.08
N SER A 175 1.22 -12.09 3.37
CA SER A 175 0.14 -12.47 4.32
C SER A 175 0.03 -11.52 5.52
N TRP A 176 -0.42 -10.28 5.28
CA TRP A 176 -0.52 -9.26 6.34
C TRP A 176 -1.81 -9.41 7.18
N GLU A 177 -2.93 -9.83 6.59
CA GLU A 177 -4.22 -9.92 7.27
C GLU A 177 -4.31 -11.15 8.20
N THR A 178 -3.70 -12.26 7.81
CA THR A 178 -3.68 -13.50 8.60
C THR A 178 -2.71 -13.41 9.78
N ARG A 179 -1.57 -12.72 9.64
CA ARG A 179 -0.55 -12.65 10.69
C ARG A 179 -0.89 -11.73 11.86
N MET A 180 -1.74 -10.72 11.64
CA MET A 180 -2.18 -9.83 12.71
C MET A 180 -3.02 -10.58 13.76
N ILE A 181 -3.69 -11.68 13.35
CA ILE A 181 -4.46 -12.56 14.23
C ILE A 181 -3.54 -13.46 15.05
N ASP A 182 -2.48 -14.02 14.44
CA ASP A 182 -1.52 -14.89 15.11
C ASP A 182 -0.72 -14.17 16.21
N LEU A 183 -0.32 -12.92 15.97
CA LEU A 183 0.41 -12.12 16.96
C LEU A 183 -0.39 -11.87 18.25
N LYS A 184 -1.70 -11.61 18.11
CA LYS A 184 -2.59 -11.45 19.27
C LYS A 184 -2.70 -12.76 20.06
N GLN A 185 -2.86 -13.89 19.36
CA GLN A 185 -2.92 -15.20 20.00
C GLN A 185 -1.61 -15.57 20.70
N GLU A 186 -0.47 -15.28 20.09
CA GLU A 186 0.82 -15.60 20.71
C GLU A 186 1.10 -14.73 21.95
N LEU A 187 0.72 -13.45 21.93
CA LEU A 187 0.79 -12.59 23.11
C LEU A 187 -0.11 -13.09 24.25
N GLU A 188 -1.37 -13.44 23.94
CA GLU A 188 -2.29 -14.01 24.94
C GLU A 188 -1.75 -15.33 25.53
N THR A 189 -1.11 -16.16 24.70
CA THR A 189 -0.55 -17.45 25.15
C THR A 189 0.63 -17.24 26.09
N ARG A 190 1.54 -16.30 25.78
CA ARG A 190 2.71 -16.01 26.64
C ARG A 190 2.34 -15.31 27.94
N LEU A 191 1.32 -14.44 27.92
CA LEU A 191 0.78 -13.83 29.14
C LEU A 191 0.19 -14.90 30.06
N LYS A 192 -0.65 -15.80 29.54
CA LYS A 192 -1.21 -16.91 30.32
C LYS A 192 -0.12 -17.84 30.88
N ALA A 193 0.92 -18.13 30.11
CA ALA A 193 2.03 -18.97 30.58
C ALA A 193 2.84 -18.31 31.72
N THR A 194 2.91 -16.98 31.74
CA THR A 194 3.61 -16.23 32.79
C THR A 194 2.80 -16.17 34.08
N ASP A 195 1.47 -16.05 33.97
CA ASP A 195 0.55 -16.07 35.13
C ASP A 195 0.50 -17.45 35.81
N VAL A 196 0.43 -18.53 35.03
CA VAL A 196 0.47 -19.92 35.57
C VAL A 196 1.78 -20.20 36.32
N ASN A 197 2.89 -19.60 35.89
CA ASN A 197 4.18 -19.76 36.55
C ASN A 197 4.30 -18.92 37.85
N LYS A 198 3.50 -17.86 38.00
CA LYS A 198 3.37 -17.11 39.27
C LYS A 198 2.53 -17.88 40.28
N GLU A 199 1.45 -18.55 39.86
CA GLU A 199 0.55 -19.31 40.74
C GLU A 199 1.22 -20.56 41.34
N ASN A 200 2.03 -21.27 40.54
CA ASN A 200 2.82 -22.42 41.00
C ASN A 200 3.99 -22.08 41.94
N ARG A 201 4.39 -20.80 42.04
CA ARG A 201 5.44 -20.35 42.97
C ARG A 201 4.88 -19.82 44.29
N ALA A 202 3.57 -19.57 44.36
CA ALA A 202 2.88 -19.08 45.54
C ALA A 202 2.24 -20.21 46.39
N SER A 203 2.25 -21.45 45.87
CA SER A 203 1.83 -22.67 46.56
C SER A 203 3.02 -23.44 47.12
#